data_AF-A0AAW4ZTM7-F1
#
_entry.id   AF-A0AAW4ZTM7-F1
#
_cell.length_a   1.000
_cell.length_b   1.000
_cell.length_c   1.000
_cell.angle_alpha   90.00
_cell.angle_beta   90.00
_cell.angle_gamma   90.00
#
_symmetry.space_group_name_H-M   'P 1'
#
loop_
_entity.id
_entity.type
_entity.pdbx_description
1 polymer ?
#
loop_
_entity_poly.entity_id
_entity_poly.type
_entity_poly.pdbx_seq_one_letter_code
_entity_poly.pdbx_strand_id
1 'polypeptide(L)'
;MVAVNDKKKNNGRLVAMGCTYEPWIALLEQAGWKTHCCYDLRTADAILEEYSPCVCIVDLSNNDFSLNSISQRANKTKQVKWIAIIKKEQLKIDSICQFINNFCVDFFSTPIPSSQLLDTAGHQLGMLEIESTSLSDVSQQCEIGLYGESKSIKHLRDMVKRVAITDVNVLLTGEQGVGKELIAKTIHNLSKRRNDDITVINCSALVEGDERISFLDPTQCASSGNIIKNGTVLLNGVEELSKSLQLKLLNYLQQPENEKLNEHDLFDVRIITSSSIDLELAVKNEIFNKELYYRLNVFHVVVPTLRERGADIILLAEYYLQQFAKEYNTLAMHYSEDAKQLLLRYNWPGNVRELINQVKRVSLLNDSNEVSLDHFDLPKKTNVRQSLRTIKDEAEKDVLVTMLEAHKGQVASAAKDLGVSRATMYRLLNKHNIIPDVRYCNGGYAAD
;
A
#
# COMPACT_ATOMS: atom_id res chain seq x y z
N MET A 1 -47.79 -14.13 36.04
CA MET A 1 -46.62 -14.75 35.39
C MET A 1 -45.98 -13.70 34.49
N VAL A 2 -45.03 -12.95 35.03
CA VAL A 2 -44.20 -12.03 34.26
C VAL A 2 -43.02 -12.85 33.75
N ALA A 3 -42.95 -13.06 32.44
CA ALA A 3 -41.79 -13.65 31.80
C ALA A 3 -40.66 -12.61 31.87
N VAL A 4 -39.68 -12.90 32.71
CA VAL A 4 -38.44 -12.14 32.84
C VAL A 4 -37.68 -12.28 31.53
N ASN A 5 -37.42 -11.15 30.87
CA ASN A 5 -36.49 -11.04 29.75
C ASN A 5 -35.09 -11.48 30.21
N ASP A 6 -34.69 -12.69 29.84
CA ASP A 6 -33.29 -13.12 29.84
C ASP A 6 -32.53 -12.29 28.79
N LYS A 7 -32.07 -11.11 29.20
CA LYS A 7 -30.96 -10.43 28.54
C LYS A 7 -29.79 -11.43 28.53
N LYS A 8 -29.31 -11.79 27.35
CA LYS A 8 -28.01 -12.43 27.12
C LYS A 8 -26.97 -11.78 28.05
N LYS A 9 -26.56 -12.48 29.10
CA LYS A 9 -25.42 -12.07 29.93
C LYS A 9 -24.19 -12.19 29.03
N ASN A 10 -23.59 -11.05 28.66
CA ASN A 10 -22.26 -11.03 28.05
C ASN A 10 -21.28 -11.63 29.09
N ASN A 11 -20.75 -12.81 28.79
CA ASN A 11 -19.75 -13.45 29.64
C ASN A 11 -18.39 -12.77 29.41
N GLY A 12 -18.15 -11.66 30.13
CA GLY A 12 -16.87 -10.96 30.11
C GLY A 12 -15.73 -11.86 30.61
N ARG A 13 -14.55 -11.72 30.00
CA ARG A 13 -13.32 -12.41 30.42
C ARG A 13 -12.49 -11.47 31.28
N LEU A 14 -12.08 -11.96 32.45
CA LEU A 14 -11.32 -11.19 33.42
C LEU A 14 -10.07 -11.96 33.83
N VAL A 15 -8.93 -11.29 33.80
CA VAL A 15 -7.66 -11.84 34.29
C VAL A 15 -7.31 -11.10 35.57
N ALA A 16 -7.13 -11.82 36.67
CA ALA A 16 -6.70 -11.26 37.95
C ALA A 16 -5.23 -11.61 38.18
N MET A 17 -4.37 -10.62 38.36
CA MET A 17 -2.94 -10.79 38.60
C MET A 17 -2.59 -10.41 40.03
N GLY A 18 -1.90 -11.32 40.70
CA GLY A 18 -1.33 -11.07 42.03
C GLY A 18 -2.29 -11.08 43.20
N CYS A 19 -3.51 -11.57 42.97
CA CYS A 19 -4.53 -11.68 44.00
C CYS A 19 -4.48 -13.09 44.60
N THR A 20 -4.30 -13.22 45.91
CA THR A 20 -4.64 -14.47 46.62
C THR A 20 -6.15 -14.49 46.85
N TYR A 21 -6.84 -15.57 46.44
CA TYR A 21 -8.31 -15.76 46.50
C TYR A 21 -9.09 -14.71 47.33
N GLU A 22 -9.65 -13.70 46.66
CA GLU A 22 -10.32 -12.57 47.29
C GLU A 22 -11.85 -12.60 47.07
N PRO A 23 -12.65 -12.08 48.02
CA PRO A 23 -14.12 -12.14 47.96
C PRO A 23 -14.75 -11.42 46.76
N TRP A 24 -14.05 -10.48 46.12
CA TRP A 24 -14.53 -9.80 44.91
C TRP A 24 -14.42 -10.68 43.65
N ILE A 25 -13.51 -11.66 43.62
CA ILE A 25 -13.40 -12.62 42.51
C ILE A 25 -14.63 -13.52 42.47
N ALA A 26 -15.04 -14.05 43.62
CA ALA A 26 -16.26 -14.85 43.75
C ALA A 26 -17.52 -14.07 43.34
N LEU A 27 -17.55 -12.76 43.60
CA LEU A 27 -18.66 -11.89 43.23
C LEU A 27 -18.72 -11.66 41.70
N LEU A 28 -17.57 -11.51 41.05
CA LEU A 28 -17.49 -11.44 39.58
C LEU A 28 -17.93 -12.75 38.92
N GLU A 29 -17.53 -13.89 39.48
CA GLU A 29 -17.96 -15.21 39.02
C GLU A 29 -19.49 -15.39 39.15
N GLN A 30 -20.08 -14.97 40.27
CA GLN A 30 -21.54 -14.97 40.47
C GLN A 30 -22.27 -14.04 39.50
N ALA A 31 -21.65 -12.92 39.11
CA ALA A 31 -22.17 -12.01 38.10
C ALA A 31 -22.11 -12.61 36.67
N GLY A 32 -21.34 -13.68 36.45
CA GLY A 32 -21.20 -14.38 35.17
C GLY A 32 -19.88 -14.12 34.43
N TRP A 33 -18.89 -13.53 35.09
CA TRP A 33 -17.56 -13.33 34.51
C TRP A 33 -16.74 -14.62 34.55
N LYS A 34 -15.96 -14.85 33.49
CA LYS A 34 -14.94 -15.90 33.47
C LYS A 34 -13.63 -15.33 33.98
N THR A 35 -13.30 -15.65 35.22
CA THR A 35 -12.13 -15.17 35.96
C THR A 35 -10.96 -16.15 35.82
N HIS A 36 -9.80 -15.63 35.43
CA HIS A 36 -8.55 -16.39 35.37
C HIS A 36 -7.56 -15.76 36.33
N CYS A 37 -7.21 -16.47 37.40
CA CYS A 37 -6.27 -16.00 38.40
C CYS A 37 -4.84 -16.39 38.02
N CYS A 38 -3.96 -15.42 37.94
CA CYS A 38 -2.54 -15.60 37.62
C CYS A 38 -1.70 -15.23 38.85
N TYR A 39 -1.01 -16.24 39.37
CA TYR A 39 -0.15 -16.14 40.55
C TYR A 39 1.35 -16.07 40.19
N ASP A 40 1.70 -16.38 38.93
CA ASP A 40 3.09 -16.36 38.43
C ASP A 40 3.18 -15.49 37.16
N LEU A 41 4.05 -14.48 37.18
CA LEU A 41 4.27 -13.62 36.02
C LEU A 41 4.75 -14.39 34.79
N ARG A 42 5.33 -15.57 34.92
CA ARG A 42 5.77 -16.37 33.76
C ARG A 42 4.61 -16.87 32.92
N THR A 43 3.49 -17.22 33.55
CA THR A 43 2.29 -17.70 32.86
C THR A 43 1.35 -16.56 32.44
N ALA A 44 1.56 -15.36 32.99
CA ALA A 44 0.76 -14.18 32.70
C ALA A 44 0.75 -13.79 31.20
N ASP A 45 1.86 -13.89 30.47
CA ASP A 45 1.89 -13.56 29.03
C ASP A 45 0.99 -14.52 28.24
N ALA A 46 1.13 -15.82 28.46
CA ALA A 46 0.36 -16.84 27.74
C ALA A 46 -1.15 -16.68 27.98
N ILE A 47 -1.54 -16.38 29.22
CA ILE A 47 -2.94 -16.15 29.59
C ILE A 47 -3.46 -14.84 28.95
N LEU A 48 -2.70 -13.76 29.00
CA LEU A 48 -3.12 -12.50 28.38
C LEU A 48 -3.27 -12.62 26.85
N GLU A 49 -2.41 -13.41 26.19
CA GLU A 49 -2.50 -13.68 24.76
C GLU A 49 -3.69 -14.60 24.42
N GLU A 50 -3.91 -15.66 25.19
CA GLU A 50 -5.00 -16.63 24.95
C GLU A 50 -6.38 -16.02 25.17
N TYR A 51 -6.54 -15.16 26.18
CA TYR A 51 -7.85 -14.65 26.61
C TYR A 51 -8.16 -13.23 26.13
N SER A 52 -7.33 -12.62 25.28
CA SER A 52 -7.61 -11.33 24.63
C SER A 52 -8.85 -11.38 23.72
N PRO A 53 -9.71 -10.34 23.67
CA PRO A 53 -9.71 -9.12 24.51
C PRO A 53 -10.26 -9.39 25.91
N CYS A 54 -9.63 -8.81 26.94
CA CYS A 54 -10.04 -8.99 28.34
C CYS A 54 -9.79 -7.76 29.22
N VAL A 55 -10.46 -7.75 30.38
CA VAL A 55 -10.17 -6.79 31.45
C VAL A 55 -9.19 -7.44 32.42
N CYS A 56 -8.06 -6.78 32.69
CA CYS A 56 -7.06 -7.26 33.63
C CYS A 56 -7.09 -6.44 34.92
N ILE A 57 -7.26 -7.10 36.05
CA ILE A 57 -7.16 -6.50 37.38
C ILE A 57 -5.81 -6.88 37.97
N VAL A 58 -5.02 -5.90 38.38
CA VAL A 58 -3.73 -6.09 39.02
C VAL A 58 -3.82 -5.68 40.47
N ASP A 59 -3.52 -6.60 41.37
CA ASP A 59 -3.37 -6.29 42.78
C ASP A 59 -1.92 -5.87 43.10
N LEU A 60 -1.75 -4.60 43.44
CA LEU A 60 -0.49 -4.01 43.87
C LEU A 60 -0.38 -3.95 45.40
N SER A 61 -1.37 -4.47 46.13
CA SER A 61 -1.44 -4.39 47.58
C SER A 61 -0.41 -5.27 48.31
N ASN A 62 0.07 -6.34 47.65
CA ASN A 62 0.95 -7.34 48.25
C ASN A 62 2.43 -7.22 47.87
N ASN A 63 2.85 -6.23 47.07
CA ASN A 63 4.25 -6.03 46.63
C ASN A 63 4.93 -7.27 45.99
N ASP A 64 4.18 -8.31 45.64
CA ASP A 64 4.72 -9.59 45.14
C ASP A 64 5.32 -9.46 43.73
N PHE A 65 5.06 -8.35 43.03
CA PHE A 65 5.43 -8.15 41.64
C PHE A 65 6.22 -6.87 41.41
N SER A 66 7.22 -6.97 40.54
CA SER A 66 7.94 -5.79 40.05
C SER A 66 7.06 -4.99 39.10
N LEU A 67 6.84 -3.71 39.41
CA LEU A 67 6.11 -2.76 38.56
C LEU A 67 6.67 -2.72 37.13
N ASN A 68 7.99 -2.89 36.97
CA ASN A 68 8.65 -2.91 35.66
C ASN A 68 8.18 -4.10 34.81
N SER A 69 8.04 -5.28 35.42
CA SER A 69 7.60 -6.49 34.73
C SER A 69 6.14 -6.40 34.28
N ILE A 70 5.29 -5.72 35.05
CA ILE A 70 3.89 -5.49 34.70
C ILE A 70 3.79 -4.40 33.61
N SER A 71 4.57 -3.32 33.73
CA SER A 71 4.62 -2.24 32.72
C SER A 71 5.02 -2.73 31.33
N GLN A 72 5.99 -3.66 31.26
CA GLN A 72 6.39 -4.28 29.99
C GLN A 72 5.25 -5.07 29.34
N ARG A 73 4.38 -5.70 30.15
CA ARG A 73 3.24 -6.49 29.66
C ARG A 73 2.08 -5.61 29.22
N ALA A 74 1.80 -4.56 29.99
CA ALA A 74 0.82 -3.54 29.61
C ALA A 74 1.17 -2.89 28.25
N ASN A 75 2.47 -2.63 28.00
CA ASN A 75 2.93 -2.13 26.70
C ASN A 75 2.75 -3.12 25.53
N LYS A 76 2.88 -4.43 25.78
CA LYS A 76 2.72 -5.47 24.75
C LYS A 76 1.25 -5.75 24.43
N THR A 77 0.35 -5.61 25.40
CA THR A 77 -1.04 -6.07 25.32
C THR A 77 -2.03 -4.94 25.11
N LYS A 78 -2.13 -4.46 23.86
CA LYS A 78 -3.00 -3.32 23.49
C LYS A 78 -4.51 -3.58 23.59
N GLN A 79 -4.92 -4.85 23.62
CA GLN A 79 -6.33 -5.27 23.68
C GLN A 79 -6.78 -5.65 25.11
N VAL A 80 -6.01 -5.21 26.12
CA VAL A 80 -6.28 -5.47 27.53
C VAL A 80 -6.47 -4.14 28.24
N LYS A 81 -7.58 -3.97 28.96
CA LYS A 81 -7.79 -2.81 29.83
C LYS A 81 -7.36 -3.15 31.24
N TRP A 82 -6.44 -2.36 31.79
CA TRP A 82 -5.84 -2.62 33.10
C TRP A 82 -6.54 -1.80 34.19
N ILE A 83 -6.87 -2.45 35.31
CA ILE A 83 -7.44 -1.84 36.51
C ILE A 83 -6.53 -2.19 37.69
N ALA A 84 -6.15 -1.21 38.50
CA ALA A 84 -5.27 -1.43 39.65
C ALA A 84 -6.04 -1.54 40.98
N ILE A 85 -5.59 -2.40 41.88
CA ILE A 85 -6.02 -2.44 43.28
C ILE A 85 -4.85 -2.01 44.15
N ILE A 86 -5.09 -1.07 45.06
CA ILE A 86 -4.08 -0.52 45.98
C ILE A 86 -4.61 -0.39 47.41
N LYS A 87 -3.70 -0.28 48.38
CA LYS A 87 -4.02 0.17 49.76
C LYS A 87 -3.97 1.69 49.82
N LYS A 88 -4.78 2.31 50.70
CA LYS A 88 -4.80 3.79 50.87
C LYS A 88 -3.43 4.39 51.20
N GLU A 89 -2.56 3.62 51.87
CA GLU A 89 -1.20 4.02 52.22
C GLU A 89 -0.27 4.13 51.00
N GLN A 90 -0.54 3.36 49.95
CA GLN A 90 0.27 3.31 48.73
C GLN A 90 0.01 4.48 47.77
N LEU A 91 -1.04 5.28 48.01
CA LEU A 91 -1.29 6.53 47.28
C LEU A 91 -0.18 7.58 47.46
N LYS A 92 0.71 7.39 48.44
CA LYS A 92 1.87 8.26 48.68
C LYS A 92 3.13 7.82 47.92
N ILE A 93 3.08 6.69 47.21
CA ILE A 93 4.23 6.11 46.51
C ILE A 93 4.18 6.55 45.05
N ASP A 94 5.10 7.44 44.66
CA ASP A 94 5.14 8.03 43.31
C ASP A 94 5.23 6.98 42.20
N SER A 95 5.97 5.89 42.42
CA SER A 95 6.12 4.83 41.40
C SER A 95 4.81 4.10 41.09
N ILE A 96 3.94 3.91 42.08
CA ILE A 96 2.61 3.30 41.90
C ILE A 96 1.68 4.29 41.20
N CYS A 97 1.69 5.55 41.59
CA CYS A 97 0.91 6.60 40.93
C CYS A 97 1.30 6.78 39.46
N GLN A 98 2.60 6.75 39.15
CA GLN A 98 3.09 6.80 37.77
C GLN A 98 2.62 5.58 36.96
N PHE A 99 2.66 4.38 37.54
CA PHE A 99 2.16 3.18 36.88
C PHE A 99 0.68 3.28 36.55
N ILE A 100 -0.15 3.68 37.52
CA ILE A 100 -1.60 3.81 37.34
C ILE A 100 -1.90 4.83 36.23
N ASN A 101 -1.28 6.01 36.27
CA ASN A 101 -1.51 7.06 35.27
C ASN A 101 -1.10 6.64 33.84
N ASN A 102 -0.05 5.82 33.71
CA ASN A 102 0.49 5.45 32.41
C ASN A 102 -0.21 4.23 31.79
N PHE A 103 -0.70 3.30 32.61
CA PHE A 103 -1.12 1.97 32.13
C PHE A 103 -2.53 1.56 32.55
N CYS A 104 -3.08 2.11 33.63
CA CYS A 104 -4.38 1.71 34.13
C CYS A 104 -5.47 2.69 33.69
N VAL A 105 -6.65 2.15 33.40
CA VAL A 105 -7.84 2.95 33.10
C VAL A 105 -8.46 3.47 34.39
N ASP A 106 -8.44 2.67 35.44
CA ASP A 106 -8.98 3.04 36.75
C ASP A 106 -8.27 2.29 37.89
N PHE A 107 -8.52 2.72 39.13
CA PHE A 107 -7.99 2.08 40.33
C PHE A 107 -8.99 2.00 41.48
N PHE A 108 -8.84 0.99 42.34
CA PHE A 108 -9.65 0.80 43.55
C PHE A 108 -8.78 0.74 44.80
N SER A 109 -9.21 1.45 45.85
CA SER A 109 -8.59 1.34 47.17
C SER A 109 -9.30 0.28 48.02
N THR A 110 -8.55 -0.59 48.70
CA THR A 110 -9.13 -1.51 49.68
C THR A 110 -9.75 -0.76 50.88
N PRO A 111 -10.94 -1.16 51.38
CA PRO A 111 -11.82 -2.24 50.92
C PRO A 111 -12.57 -1.91 49.62
N ILE A 112 -12.64 -2.88 48.71
CA ILE A 112 -13.13 -2.68 47.34
C ILE A 112 -14.67 -2.59 47.31
N PRO A 113 -15.24 -1.50 46.76
CA PRO A 113 -16.69 -1.38 46.57
C PRO A 113 -17.15 -2.32 45.43
N SER A 114 -17.90 -3.37 45.78
CA SER A 114 -18.30 -4.43 44.84
C SER A 114 -19.20 -3.97 43.69
N SER A 115 -20.12 -3.04 43.94
CA SER A 115 -21.00 -2.49 42.90
C SER A 115 -20.22 -1.66 41.88
N GLN A 116 -19.34 -0.77 42.36
CA GLN A 116 -18.54 0.10 41.49
C GLN A 116 -17.53 -0.70 40.65
N LEU A 117 -16.95 -1.77 41.22
CA LEU A 117 -16.04 -2.65 40.47
C LEU A 117 -16.77 -3.33 39.30
N LEU A 118 -17.97 -3.85 39.53
CA LEU A 118 -18.78 -4.49 38.49
C LEU A 118 -19.16 -3.52 37.37
N ASP A 119 -19.62 -2.31 37.74
CA ASP A 119 -20.00 -1.28 36.78
C ASP A 119 -18.79 -0.84 35.95
N THR A 120 -17.63 -0.65 36.58
CA THR A 120 -16.39 -0.24 35.91
C THR A 120 -15.88 -1.35 34.99
N ALA A 121 -15.81 -2.60 35.46
CA ALA A 121 -15.39 -3.74 34.65
C ALA A 121 -16.33 -3.95 33.44
N GLY A 122 -17.64 -3.87 33.66
CA GLY A 122 -18.65 -3.96 32.59
C GLY A 122 -18.53 -2.82 31.57
N HIS A 123 -18.28 -1.59 32.04
CA HIS A 123 -18.05 -0.45 31.16
C HIS A 123 -16.79 -0.61 30.32
N GLN A 124 -15.68 -1.08 30.91
CA GLN A 124 -14.42 -1.32 30.19
C GLN A 124 -14.55 -2.44 29.16
N LEU A 125 -15.32 -3.49 29.46
CA LEU A 125 -15.65 -4.53 28.47
C LEU A 125 -16.43 -3.95 27.30
N GLY A 126 -17.43 -3.09 27.55
CA GLY A 126 -18.16 -2.40 26.49
C GLY A 126 -17.27 -1.50 25.63
N MET A 127 -16.32 -0.79 26.24
CA MET A 127 -15.33 0.00 25.49
C MET A 127 -14.41 -0.87 24.63
N LEU A 128 -13.99 -2.04 25.12
CA LEU A 128 -13.24 -3.03 24.33
C LEU A 128 -14.04 -3.60 23.16
N GLU A 129 -15.35 -3.82 23.33
CA GLU A 129 -16.24 -4.24 22.24
C GLU A 129 -16.34 -3.16 21.15
N ILE A 130 -16.41 -1.88 21.53
CA ILE A 130 -16.43 -0.76 20.58
C ILE A 130 -15.07 -0.60 19.88
N GLU A 131 -13.97 -0.67 20.63
CA GLU A 131 -12.61 -0.60 20.08
C GLU A 131 -12.35 -1.75 19.11
N SER A 132 -12.72 -2.98 19.46
CA SER A 132 -12.59 -4.14 18.56
C SER A 132 -13.48 -4.01 17.31
N THR A 133 -14.66 -3.41 17.42
CA THR A 133 -15.50 -3.08 16.26
C THR A 133 -14.82 -2.04 15.35
N SER A 134 -14.23 -0.99 15.91
CA SER A 134 -13.48 0.02 15.12
C SER A 134 -12.16 -0.50 14.54
N LEU A 135 -11.49 -1.44 15.22
CA LEU A 135 -10.31 -2.15 14.72
C LEU A 135 -10.67 -3.19 13.65
N SER A 136 -11.90 -3.73 13.69
CA SER A 136 -12.45 -4.54 12.60
C SER A 136 -12.61 -3.74 11.31
N ASP A 137 -12.89 -2.43 11.39
CA ASP A 137 -12.83 -1.54 10.23
C ASP A 137 -11.40 -1.35 9.71
N VAL A 138 -10.37 -1.40 10.57
CA VAL A 138 -8.94 -1.33 10.17
C VAL A 138 -8.45 -2.67 9.60
N SER A 139 -8.96 -3.80 10.08
CA SER A 139 -8.67 -5.12 9.49
C SER A 139 -9.46 -5.36 8.20
N GLN A 140 -10.68 -4.81 8.06
CA GLN A 140 -11.35 -4.67 6.76
C GLN A 140 -10.59 -3.71 5.83
N GLN A 141 -9.91 -2.68 6.35
CA GLN A 141 -9.00 -1.86 5.53
C GLN A 141 -7.83 -2.69 4.98
N CYS A 142 -7.34 -3.70 5.71
CA CYS A 142 -6.38 -4.69 5.20
C CYS A 142 -7.00 -5.62 4.14
N GLU A 143 -8.26 -6.05 4.28
CA GLU A 143 -8.92 -6.93 3.29
C GLU A 143 -9.15 -6.26 1.93
N ILE A 144 -9.31 -4.93 1.90
CA ILE A 144 -9.53 -4.17 0.66
C ILE A 144 -8.23 -4.05 -0.16
N GLY A 145 -7.06 -4.37 0.40
CA GLY A 145 -5.76 -4.25 -0.29
C GLY A 145 -5.34 -2.82 -0.64
N LEU A 146 -6.11 -1.81 -0.24
CA LEU A 146 -5.86 -0.39 -0.53
C LEU A 146 -5.36 0.34 0.71
N TYR A 147 -4.06 0.22 0.94
CA TYR A 147 -3.34 0.86 2.04
C TYR A 147 -3.11 2.35 1.81
N GLY A 148 -3.29 3.14 2.88
CA GLY A 148 -3.06 4.57 2.91
C GLY A 148 -4.16 5.36 3.65
N GLU A 149 -3.80 6.58 4.03
CA GLU A 149 -4.67 7.53 4.75
C GLU A 149 -4.91 8.84 3.99
N SER A 150 -4.27 9.03 2.84
CA SER A 150 -4.46 10.22 1.99
C SER A 150 -5.92 10.43 1.59
N LYS A 151 -6.29 11.68 1.31
CA LYS A 151 -7.64 12.02 0.85
C LYS A 151 -7.99 11.30 -0.46
N SER A 152 -7.02 11.16 -1.36
CA SER A 152 -7.19 10.48 -2.65
C SER A 152 -7.46 8.98 -2.48
N ILE A 153 -6.78 8.29 -1.56
CA ILE A 153 -7.04 6.87 -1.32
C ILE A 153 -8.36 6.64 -0.58
N LYS A 154 -8.73 7.52 0.37
CA LYS A 154 -10.04 7.45 1.04
C LYS A 154 -11.18 7.61 0.03
N HIS A 155 -11.08 8.60 -0.86
CA HIS A 155 -12.06 8.79 -1.93
C HIS A 155 -12.12 7.59 -2.89
N LEU A 156 -10.97 7.05 -3.30
CA LEU A 156 -10.90 5.84 -4.13
C LEU A 156 -11.60 4.66 -3.44
N ARG A 157 -11.37 4.46 -2.15
CA ARG A 157 -11.98 3.39 -1.36
C ARG A 157 -13.51 3.50 -1.35
N ASP A 158 -14.03 4.72 -1.17
CA ASP A 158 -15.47 4.97 -1.18
C ASP A 158 -16.10 4.77 -2.57
N MET A 159 -15.37 5.08 -3.64
CA MET A 159 -15.80 4.77 -5.02
C MET A 159 -15.83 3.26 -5.27
N VAL A 160 -14.77 2.54 -4.86
CA VAL A 160 -14.64 1.09 -5.01
C VAL A 160 -15.77 0.38 -4.27
N LYS A 161 -16.08 0.77 -3.03
CA LYS A 161 -17.19 0.22 -2.25
C LYS A 161 -18.54 0.42 -2.95
N ARG A 162 -18.77 1.60 -3.54
CA ARG A 162 -20.02 1.92 -4.25
C ARG A 162 -20.17 1.09 -5.54
N VAL A 163 -19.12 1.00 -6.35
CA VAL A 163 -19.19 0.29 -7.64
C VAL A 163 -19.19 -1.24 -7.48
N ALA A 164 -18.61 -1.77 -6.40
CA ALA A 164 -18.56 -3.20 -6.15
C ALA A 164 -19.96 -3.85 -6.05
N ILE A 165 -20.93 -3.14 -5.47
CA ILE A 165 -22.31 -3.61 -5.24
C ILE A 165 -23.11 -3.71 -6.56
N THR A 166 -22.69 -2.98 -7.59
CA THR A 166 -23.33 -2.94 -8.91
C THR A 166 -22.66 -3.89 -9.91
N ASP A 167 -23.40 -4.35 -10.93
CA ASP A 167 -22.86 -5.21 -12.00
C ASP A 167 -22.41 -4.41 -13.25
N VAL A 168 -22.27 -3.08 -13.14
CA VAL A 168 -21.85 -2.24 -14.27
C VAL A 168 -20.39 -2.47 -14.65
N ASN A 169 -20.08 -2.22 -15.92
CA ASN A 169 -18.71 -2.19 -16.44
C ASN A 169 -17.91 -1.07 -15.78
N VAL A 170 -16.68 -1.38 -15.39
CA VAL A 170 -15.78 -0.44 -14.72
C VAL A 170 -14.54 -0.22 -15.56
N LEU A 171 -14.19 1.05 -15.79
CA LEU A 171 -12.94 1.46 -16.42
C LEU A 171 -11.98 2.01 -15.37
N LEU A 172 -10.87 1.30 -15.14
CA LEU A 172 -9.78 1.69 -14.26
C LEU A 172 -8.68 2.39 -15.05
N THR A 173 -8.42 3.66 -14.77
CA THR A 173 -7.32 4.42 -15.41
C THR A 173 -6.27 4.82 -14.40
N GLY A 174 -5.03 4.95 -14.85
CA GLY A 174 -3.91 5.42 -14.04
C GLY A 174 -2.59 4.95 -14.63
N GLU A 175 -1.48 5.49 -14.14
CA GLU A 175 -0.15 5.12 -14.61
C GLU A 175 0.15 3.61 -14.41
N GLN A 176 1.21 3.12 -15.03
CA GLN A 176 1.67 1.75 -14.77
C GLN A 176 2.15 1.60 -13.32
N GLY A 177 1.84 0.46 -12.72
CA GLY A 177 2.32 0.13 -11.36
C GLY A 177 1.57 0.80 -10.19
N VAL A 178 0.46 1.51 -10.42
CA VAL A 178 -0.37 2.11 -9.34
C VAL A 178 -1.26 1.11 -8.58
N GLY A 179 -1.35 -0.15 -9.04
CA GLY A 179 -2.16 -1.19 -8.40
C GLY A 179 -3.57 -1.38 -8.99
N LYS A 180 -3.78 -1.09 -10.28
CA LYS A 180 -5.08 -1.28 -10.95
C LYS A 180 -5.63 -2.71 -10.84
N GLU A 181 -4.77 -3.71 -10.96
CA GLU A 181 -5.15 -5.13 -10.81
C GLU A 181 -5.65 -5.44 -9.39
N LEU A 182 -4.97 -4.89 -8.37
CA LEU A 182 -5.39 -5.05 -6.99
C LEU A 182 -6.77 -4.43 -6.78
N ILE A 183 -7.00 -3.24 -7.30
CA ILE A 183 -8.31 -2.57 -7.24
C ILE A 183 -9.40 -3.40 -7.92
N ALA A 184 -9.13 -3.99 -9.08
CA ALA A 184 -10.09 -4.85 -9.76
C ALA A 184 -10.44 -6.09 -8.92
N LYS A 185 -9.44 -6.75 -8.31
CA LYS A 185 -9.66 -7.87 -7.38
C LYS A 185 -10.47 -7.43 -6.16
N THR A 186 -10.20 -6.25 -5.62
CA THR A 186 -10.97 -5.67 -4.52
C THR A 186 -12.43 -5.42 -4.91
N ILE A 187 -12.69 -4.88 -6.10
CA ILE A 187 -14.05 -4.68 -6.60
C ILE A 187 -14.79 -6.03 -6.68
N HIS A 188 -14.13 -7.06 -7.20
CA HIS A 188 -14.68 -8.41 -7.27
C HIS A 188 -14.98 -9.00 -5.88
N ASN A 189 -14.03 -8.94 -4.94
CA ASN A 189 -14.18 -9.46 -3.57
C ASN A 189 -15.32 -8.79 -2.79
N LEU A 190 -15.60 -7.51 -3.09
CA LEU A 190 -16.69 -6.73 -2.48
C LEU A 190 -18.02 -6.87 -3.24
N SER A 191 -18.04 -7.58 -4.37
CA SER A 191 -19.24 -7.73 -5.20
C SER A 191 -20.10 -8.93 -4.80
N LYS A 192 -21.29 -9.04 -5.41
CA LYS A 192 -22.14 -10.23 -5.28
C LYS A 192 -21.48 -11.49 -5.85
N ARG A 193 -20.53 -11.32 -6.78
CA ARG A 193 -19.79 -12.37 -7.48
C ARG A 193 -18.51 -12.79 -6.77
N ARG A 194 -18.31 -12.41 -5.50
CA ARG A 194 -17.09 -12.73 -4.71
C ARG A 194 -16.79 -14.22 -4.56
N ASN A 195 -17.79 -15.08 -4.76
CA ASN A 195 -17.66 -16.54 -4.68
C ASN A 195 -17.40 -17.17 -6.07
N ASP A 196 -17.51 -16.37 -7.12
CA ASP A 196 -17.27 -16.78 -8.51
C ASP A 196 -15.79 -16.55 -8.87
N ASP A 197 -15.35 -17.10 -9.99
CA ASP A 197 -13.96 -16.94 -10.44
C ASP A 197 -13.70 -15.52 -10.98
N ILE A 198 -12.48 -15.02 -10.74
CA ILE A 198 -11.94 -13.83 -11.40
C ILE A 198 -10.85 -14.23 -12.40
N THR A 199 -11.08 -13.95 -13.68
CA THR A 199 -10.11 -14.20 -14.75
C THR A 199 -9.39 -12.92 -15.12
N VAL A 200 -8.06 -12.90 -14.98
CA VAL A 200 -7.23 -11.77 -15.38
C VAL A 200 -6.60 -12.05 -16.74
N ILE A 201 -6.85 -11.16 -17.71
CA ILE A 201 -6.37 -11.29 -19.08
C ILE A 201 -5.52 -10.06 -19.43
N ASN A 202 -4.25 -10.27 -19.77
CA ASN A 202 -3.37 -9.21 -20.25
C ASN A 202 -3.53 -9.05 -21.76
N CYS A 203 -3.95 -7.87 -22.20
CA CYS A 203 -4.27 -7.57 -23.59
C CYS A 203 -3.05 -7.54 -24.51
N SER A 204 -1.84 -7.22 -24.02
CA SER A 204 -0.60 -7.33 -24.81
C SER A 204 -0.28 -8.74 -25.29
N ALA A 205 -0.71 -9.76 -24.53
CA ALA A 205 -0.39 -11.16 -24.80
C ALA A 205 -1.50 -11.89 -25.56
N LEU A 206 -2.56 -11.17 -25.97
CA LEU A 206 -3.71 -11.75 -26.64
C LEU A 206 -3.49 -11.86 -28.16
N VAL A 207 -3.80 -13.04 -28.68
CA VAL A 207 -3.80 -13.35 -30.11
C VAL A 207 -5.18 -13.87 -30.51
N GLU A 208 -5.58 -13.69 -31.77
CA GLU A 208 -6.82 -14.27 -32.28
C GLU A 208 -6.80 -15.81 -32.16
N GLY A 209 -7.84 -16.39 -31.56
CA GLY A 209 -7.96 -17.83 -31.31
C GLY A 209 -7.43 -18.31 -29.96
N ASP A 210 -7.03 -17.39 -29.08
CA ASP A 210 -6.67 -17.72 -27.69
C ASP A 210 -7.90 -18.20 -26.90
N GLU A 211 -7.79 -19.33 -26.20
CA GLU A 211 -8.89 -19.91 -25.43
C GLU A 211 -9.42 -18.95 -24.35
N ARG A 212 -8.60 -18.00 -23.90
CA ARG A 212 -8.97 -16.97 -22.92
C ARG A 212 -9.98 -15.95 -23.45
N ILE A 213 -10.16 -15.84 -24.77
CA ILE A 213 -11.17 -14.98 -25.43
C ILE A 213 -12.33 -15.78 -26.03
N SER A 214 -12.43 -17.08 -25.73
CA SER A 214 -13.55 -17.92 -26.17
C SER A 214 -14.91 -17.34 -25.78
N PHE A 215 -15.02 -16.68 -24.62
CA PHE A 215 -16.25 -16.01 -24.17
C PHE A 215 -16.72 -14.86 -25.08
N LEU A 216 -15.86 -14.33 -25.94
CA LEU A 216 -16.20 -13.29 -26.93
C LEU A 216 -16.77 -13.86 -28.22
N ASP A 217 -16.70 -15.18 -28.46
CA ASP A 217 -17.11 -15.82 -29.71
C ASP A 217 -17.91 -17.11 -29.43
N PRO A 218 -19.26 -17.07 -29.50
CA PRO A 218 -20.12 -18.22 -29.20
C PRO A 218 -19.81 -19.46 -30.06
N THR A 219 -19.27 -19.25 -31.27
CA THR A 219 -18.99 -20.33 -32.23
C THR A 219 -17.77 -21.18 -31.87
N GLN A 220 -16.85 -20.67 -31.05
CA GLN A 220 -15.64 -21.40 -30.61
C GLN A 220 -15.80 -22.06 -29.22
N CYS A 221 -16.87 -21.74 -28.48
CA CYS A 221 -17.13 -22.32 -27.15
C CYS A 221 -17.44 -23.83 -27.19
N ALA A 222 -17.92 -24.38 -28.30
CA ALA A 222 -18.33 -25.78 -28.39
C ALA A 222 -17.17 -26.80 -28.41
N SER A 223 -15.93 -26.37 -28.68
CA SER A 223 -14.78 -27.27 -28.91
C SER A 223 -13.68 -27.21 -27.84
N SER A 224 -13.70 -26.24 -26.93
CA SER A 224 -12.70 -26.10 -25.85
C SER A 224 -13.36 -26.33 -24.49
N GLY A 225 -13.06 -27.48 -23.87
CA GLY A 225 -13.58 -27.84 -22.56
C GLY A 225 -13.05 -26.91 -21.46
N ASN A 226 -13.93 -26.10 -20.88
CA ASN A 226 -13.68 -24.99 -19.95
C ASN A 226 -12.99 -23.79 -20.64
N ILE A 227 -13.24 -22.53 -20.23
CA ILE A 227 -12.23 -21.81 -19.41
C ILE A 227 -12.76 -20.56 -18.67
N ILE A 228 -13.97 -20.02 -18.93
CA ILE A 228 -14.53 -18.95 -18.09
C ILE A 228 -15.96 -19.30 -17.71
N LYS A 229 -16.16 -19.72 -16.47
CA LYS A 229 -17.50 -19.82 -15.87
C LYS A 229 -17.95 -18.44 -15.40
N ASN A 230 -19.24 -18.27 -15.15
CA ASN A 230 -19.84 -17.04 -14.59
C ASN A 230 -18.90 -16.39 -13.57
N GLY A 231 -18.75 -15.06 -13.62
CA GLY A 231 -17.79 -14.38 -12.75
C GLY A 231 -17.39 -13.00 -13.22
N THR A 232 -16.13 -12.64 -13.00
CA THR A 232 -15.57 -11.33 -13.37
C THR A 232 -14.34 -11.48 -14.26
N VAL A 233 -14.32 -10.82 -15.42
CA VAL A 233 -13.15 -10.76 -16.30
C VAL A 233 -12.49 -9.40 -16.19
N LEU A 234 -11.20 -9.40 -15.85
CA LEU A 234 -10.34 -8.23 -15.86
C LEU A 234 -9.53 -8.19 -17.16
N LEU A 235 -9.80 -7.19 -18.01
CA LEU A 235 -9.00 -6.88 -19.19
C LEU A 235 -7.95 -5.83 -18.81
N ASN A 236 -6.68 -6.24 -18.78
CA ASN A 236 -5.56 -5.38 -18.41
C ASN A 236 -4.83 -4.84 -19.63
N GLY A 237 -4.74 -3.52 -19.74
CA GLY A 237 -4.12 -2.84 -20.88
C GLY A 237 -5.02 -2.83 -22.11
N VAL A 238 -6.29 -2.45 -21.98
CA VAL A 238 -7.29 -2.52 -23.08
C VAL A 238 -6.86 -1.74 -24.33
N GLU A 239 -6.00 -0.73 -24.18
CA GLU A 239 -5.38 0.03 -25.27
C GLU A 239 -4.51 -0.81 -26.23
N GLU A 240 -4.03 -1.97 -25.77
CA GLU A 240 -3.15 -2.87 -26.55
C GLU A 240 -3.95 -3.85 -27.43
N LEU A 241 -5.28 -3.84 -27.35
CA LEU A 241 -6.13 -4.72 -28.15
C LEU A 241 -6.06 -4.37 -29.65
N SER A 242 -5.93 -5.40 -30.48
CA SER A 242 -6.08 -5.26 -31.93
C SER A 242 -7.48 -4.77 -32.33
N LYS A 243 -7.60 -4.10 -33.48
CA LYS A 243 -8.89 -3.58 -33.97
C LYS A 243 -9.94 -4.69 -34.14
N SER A 244 -9.53 -5.89 -34.53
CA SER A 244 -10.41 -7.06 -34.67
C SER A 244 -10.96 -7.52 -33.31
N LEU A 245 -10.11 -7.61 -32.28
CA LEU A 245 -10.53 -7.96 -30.93
C LEU A 245 -11.43 -6.88 -30.30
N GLN A 246 -11.16 -5.60 -30.58
CA GLN A 246 -12.03 -4.50 -30.17
C GLN A 246 -13.45 -4.65 -30.75
N LEU A 247 -13.59 -5.05 -32.02
CA LEU A 247 -14.90 -5.30 -32.64
C LEU A 247 -15.61 -6.51 -32.02
N LYS A 248 -14.89 -7.60 -31.72
CA LYS A 248 -15.48 -8.77 -31.03
C LYS A 248 -15.99 -8.39 -29.63
N LEU A 249 -15.20 -7.65 -28.86
CA LEU A 249 -15.59 -7.17 -27.54
C LEU A 249 -16.80 -6.23 -27.61
N LEU A 250 -16.85 -5.36 -28.63
CA LEU A 250 -18.00 -4.49 -28.84
C LEU A 250 -19.27 -5.30 -29.12
N ASN A 251 -19.20 -6.30 -30.00
CA ASN A 251 -20.34 -7.15 -30.31
C ASN A 251 -20.87 -7.88 -29.05
N TYR A 252 -19.97 -8.44 -28.23
CA TYR A 252 -20.35 -9.06 -26.95
C TYR A 252 -21.03 -8.08 -25.99
N LEU A 253 -20.57 -6.82 -25.93
CA LEU A 253 -21.16 -5.79 -25.08
C LEU A 253 -22.50 -5.24 -25.61
N GLN A 254 -22.75 -5.33 -26.91
CA GLN A 254 -23.99 -4.86 -27.54
C GLN A 254 -25.12 -5.89 -27.49
N GLN A 255 -24.80 -7.18 -27.38
CA GLN A 255 -25.81 -8.24 -27.27
C GLN A 255 -26.73 -8.00 -26.06
N PRO A 256 -28.06 -8.05 -26.23
CA PRO A 256 -29.00 -7.91 -25.12
C PRO A 256 -28.82 -9.07 -24.13
N GLU A 257 -28.96 -8.78 -22.83
CA GLU A 257 -28.77 -9.76 -21.74
C GLU A 257 -29.62 -11.03 -21.96
N ASN A 258 -30.79 -10.89 -22.58
CA ASN A 258 -31.69 -11.99 -22.91
C ASN A 258 -31.20 -12.89 -24.06
N GLU A 259 -30.39 -12.41 -25.00
CA GLU A 259 -29.81 -13.25 -26.06
C GLU A 259 -28.56 -13.99 -25.57
N LYS A 260 -27.82 -13.39 -24.63
CA LYS A 260 -26.71 -14.07 -23.94
C LYS A 260 -27.20 -15.36 -23.25
N LEU A 261 -28.32 -15.31 -22.55
CA LEU A 261 -28.83 -16.48 -21.84
C LEU A 261 -29.46 -17.56 -22.74
N ASN A 262 -29.84 -17.25 -23.97
CA ASN A 262 -30.68 -18.12 -24.81
C ASN A 262 -29.93 -18.82 -25.95
N GLU A 263 -28.81 -18.28 -26.43
CA GLU A 263 -27.96 -18.94 -27.43
C GLU A 263 -26.78 -19.65 -26.73
N HIS A 264 -26.91 -20.95 -26.49
CA HIS A 264 -25.81 -21.87 -26.16
C HIS A 264 -24.78 -21.34 -25.14
N ASP A 265 -25.06 -21.48 -23.84
CA ASP A 265 -24.04 -21.36 -22.78
C ASP A 265 -23.22 -20.04 -22.75
N LEU A 266 -23.75 -18.87 -23.13
CA LEU A 266 -23.01 -17.62 -22.85
C LEU A 266 -23.05 -17.34 -21.34
N PHE A 267 -21.86 -17.32 -20.75
CA PHE A 267 -21.63 -17.07 -19.34
C PHE A 267 -21.98 -15.62 -18.95
N ASP A 268 -22.60 -15.45 -17.78
CA ASP A 268 -22.82 -14.13 -17.17
C ASP A 268 -21.49 -13.61 -16.62
N VAL A 269 -20.85 -12.72 -17.38
CA VAL A 269 -19.52 -12.17 -17.06
C VAL A 269 -19.59 -10.66 -16.86
N ARG A 270 -19.09 -10.22 -15.71
CA ARG A 270 -18.86 -8.81 -15.41
C ARG A 270 -17.50 -8.40 -15.96
N ILE A 271 -17.44 -7.33 -16.74
CA ILE A 271 -16.18 -6.85 -17.33
C ILE A 271 -15.63 -5.67 -16.52
N ILE A 272 -14.39 -5.81 -16.04
CA ILE A 272 -13.58 -4.73 -15.51
C ILE A 272 -12.44 -4.50 -16.50
N THR A 273 -12.22 -3.26 -16.91
CA THR A 273 -11.14 -2.90 -17.83
C THR A 273 -10.15 -2.00 -17.14
N SER A 274 -8.89 -2.09 -17.53
CA SER A 274 -7.88 -1.16 -17.09
C SER A 274 -7.04 -0.64 -18.23
N SER A 275 -6.63 0.62 -18.12
CA SER A 275 -5.78 1.29 -19.10
C SER A 275 -4.62 2.03 -18.42
N SER A 276 -3.47 2.03 -19.10
CA SER A 276 -2.29 2.78 -18.68
C SER A 276 -2.18 4.17 -19.31
N ILE A 277 -2.98 4.43 -20.35
CA ILE A 277 -3.03 5.70 -21.08
C ILE A 277 -4.41 6.34 -20.96
N ASP A 278 -4.52 7.58 -21.41
CA ASP A 278 -5.81 8.23 -21.57
C ASP A 278 -6.53 7.68 -22.82
N LEU A 279 -7.57 6.87 -22.59
CA LEU A 279 -8.37 6.30 -23.67
C LEU A 279 -9.13 7.36 -24.47
N GLU A 280 -9.46 8.53 -23.90
CA GLU A 280 -10.09 9.60 -24.67
C GLU A 280 -9.15 10.15 -25.75
N LEU A 281 -7.86 10.27 -25.43
CA LEU A 281 -6.83 10.61 -26.41
C LEU A 281 -6.65 9.50 -27.44
N ALA A 282 -6.67 8.24 -27.03
CA ALA A 282 -6.57 7.11 -27.96
C ALA A 282 -7.74 7.04 -28.95
N VAL A 283 -8.95 7.42 -28.52
CA VAL A 283 -10.12 7.55 -29.40
C VAL A 283 -9.96 8.71 -30.38
N LYS A 284 -9.47 9.87 -29.91
CA LYS A 284 -9.21 11.04 -30.79
C LYS A 284 -8.18 10.73 -31.88
N ASN A 285 -7.20 9.87 -31.57
CA ASN A 285 -6.15 9.45 -32.49
C ASN A 285 -6.54 8.23 -33.36
N GLU A 286 -7.81 7.78 -33.32
CA GLU A 286 -8.32 6.62 -34.08
C GLU A 286 -7.60 5.28 -33.80
N ILE A 287 -6.92 5.20 -32.65
CA ILE A 287 -6.25 3.98 -32.17
C ILE A 287 -7.28 3.06 -31.51
N PHE A 288 -8.27 3.65 -30.83
CA PHE A 288 -9.30 2.94 -30.08
C PHE A 288 -10.70 3.23 -30.62
N ASN A 289 -11.56 2.20 -30.69
CA ASN A 289 -12.92 2.34 -31.19
C ASN A 289 -13.79 3.19 -30.22
N LYS A 290 -14.37 4.26 -30.76
CA LYS A 290 -15.21 5.21 -30.01
C LYS A 290 -16.43 4.54 -29.36
N GLU A 291 -17.11 3.65 -30.07
CA GLU A 291 -18.31 2.98 -29.56
C GLU A 291 -17.97 2.02 -28.42
N LEU A 292 -16.85 1.30 -28.54
CA LEU A 292 -16.34 0.42 -27.48
C LEU A 292 -15.99 1.22 -26.22
N TYR A 293 -15.35 2.39 -26.38
CA TYR A 293 -15.02 3.26 -25.25
C TYR A 293 -16.26 3.63 -24.42
N TYR A 294 -17.36 4.06 -25.07
CA TYR A 294 -18.58 4.43 -24.32
C TYR A 294 -19.25 3.25 -23.63
N ARG A 295 -19.15 2.03 -24.18
CA ARG A 295 -19.70 0.82 -23.56
C ARG A 295 -18.86 0.31 -22.38
N LEU A 296 -17.55 0.54 -22.41
CA LEU A 296 -16.66 0.20 -21.30
C LEU A 296 -16.67 1.28 -20.20
N ASN A 297 -16.78 2.55 -20.59
CA ASN A 297 -16.74 3.69 -19.68
C ASN A 297 -18.12 4.01 -19.08
N VAL A 298 -18.77 3.01 -18.46
CA VAL A 298 -20.02 3.23 -17.70
C VAL A 298 -19.71 3.83 -16.33
N PHE A 299 -18.67 3.30 -15.66
CA PHE A 299 -18.17 3.86 -14.42
C PHE A 299 -16.65 4.01 -14.47
N HIS A 300 -16.18 5.25 -14.35
CA HIS A 300 -14.75 5.58 -14.44
C HIS A 300 -14.12 5.71 -13.06
N VAL A 301 -13.02 4.99 -12.84
CA VAL A 301 -12.20 5.09 -11.64
C VAL A 301 -10.79 5.53 -12.04
N VAL A 302 -10.38 6.69 -11.54
CA VAL A 302 -9.02 7.20 -11.69
C VAL A 302 -8.21 6.79 -10.47
N VAL A 303 -7.14 6.03 -10.70
CA VAL A 303 -6.25 5.57 -9.64
C VAL A 303 -5.11 6.58 -9.47
N PRO A 304 -4.97 7.22 -8.29
CA PRO A 304 -3.96 8.24 -8.06
C PRO A 304 -2.56 7.64 -8.07
N THR A 305 -1.61 8.41 -8.60
CA THR A 305 -0.19 8.04 -8.63
C THR A 305 0.39 8.04 -7.22
N LEU A 306 1.51 7.34 -7.01
CA LEU A 306 2.13 7.24 -5.68
C LEU A 306 2.57 8.62 -5.16
N ARG A 307 3.05 9.49 -6.04
CA ARG A 307 3.41 10.89 -5.74
C ARG A 307 2.23 11.74 -5.26
N GLU A 308 1.01 11.48 -5.73
CA GLU A 308 -0.19 12.22 -5.32
C GLU A 308 -0.69 11.80 -3.93
N ARG A 309 -0.26 10.63 -3.44
CA ARG A 309 -0.64 10.12 -2.12
C ARG A 309 0.20 10.69 -0.98
N GLY A 310 1.37 11.25 -1.27
CA GLY A 310 2.24 11.91 -0.29
C GLY A 310 2.71 10.98 0.84
N ALA A 311 2.19 11.18 2.06
CA ALA A 311 2.62 10.44 3.25
C ALA A 311 2.34 8.92 3.20
N ASP A 312 1.40 8.48 2.35
CA ASP A 312 1.11 7.05 2.18
C ASP A 312 2.32 6.26 1.64
N ILE A 313 3.30 6.93 1.03
CA ILE A 313 4.55 6.29 0.57
C ILE A 313 5.27 5.61 1.74
N ILE A 314 5.35 6.29 2.89
CA ILE A 314 6.02 5.75 4.07
C ILE A 314 5.21 4.59 4.65
N LEU A 315 3.89 4.74 4.76
CA LEU A 315 3.01 3.69 5.27
C LEU A 315 3.11 2.42 4.42
N LEU A 316 3.11 2.55 3.10
CA LEU A 316 3.29 1.44 2.18
C LEU A 316 4.68 0.80 2.32
N ALA A 317 5.73 1.62 2.40
CA ALA A 317 7.09 1.13 2.54
C ALA A 317 7.26 0.32 3.84
N GLU A 318 6.79 0.85 4.97
CA GLU A 318 6.85 0.19 6.28
C GLU A 318 6.05 -1.11 6.30
N TYR A 319 4.85 -1.12 5.69
CA TYR A 319 4.04 -2.33 5.57
C TYR A 319 4.77 -3.43 4.80
N TYR A 320 5.28 -3.13 3.60
CA TYR A 320 6.00 -4.12 2.80
C TYR A 320 7.33 -4.53 3.41
N LEU A 321 8.02 -3.62 4.11
CA LEU A 321 9.24 -3.95 4.83
C LEU A 321 8.96 -5.01 5.90
N GLN A 322 7.93 -4.82 6.73
CA GLN A 322 7.55 -5.80 7.75
C GLN A 322 7.09 -7.13 7.13
N GLN A 323 6.40 -7.08 5.99
CA GLN A 323 5.97 -8.28 5.28
C GLN A 323 7.18 -9.08 4.79
N PHE A 324 8.13 -8.43 4.12
CA PHE A 324 9.34 -9.09 3.60
C PHE A 324 10.33 -9.47 4.70
N ALA A 325 10.42 -8.72 5.79
CA ALA A 325 11.22 -9.08 6.94
C ALA A 325 10.76 -10.41 7.56
N LYS A 326 9.45 -10.63 7.64
CA LYS A 326 8.87 -11.91 8.06
C LYS A 326 9.07 -13.02 7.04
N GLU A 327 8.91 -12.73 5.75
CA GLU A 327 9.05 -13.71 4.67
C GLU A 327 10.48 -14.21 4.51
N TYR A 328 11.46 -13.32 4.62
CA TYR A 328 12.89 -13.63 4.42
C TYR A 328 13.66 -13.80 5.74
N ASN A 329 12.99 -13.66 6.89
CA ASN A 329 13.59 -13.73 8.22
C ASN A 329 14.78 -12.77 8.38
N THR A 330 14.60 -11.51 7.96
CA THR A 330 15.64 -10.47 7.98
C THR A 330 15.44 -9.49 9.13
N LEU A 331 16.51 -8.78 9.52
CA LEU A 331 16.50 -7.87 10.66
C LEU A 331 15.91 -6.50 10.33
N ALA A 332 15.74 -6.15 9.06
CA ALA A 332 15.32 -4.82 8.63
C ALA A 332 13.87 -4.50 9.03
N MET A 333 13.69 -3.79 10.14
CA MET A 333 12.35 -3.52 10.71
C MET A 333 11.91 -2.06 10.58
N HIS A 334 12.85 -1.12 10.45
CA HIS A 334 12.57 0.32 10.45
C HIS A 334 13.43 1.07 9.42
N TYR A 335 12.92 2.20 8.94
CA TYR A 335 13.69 3.14 8.11
C TYR A 335 14.27 4.27 8.97
N SER A 336 15.50 4.68 8.66
CA SER A 336 16.06 5.92 9.20
C SER A 336 15.30 7.15 8.70
N GLU A 337 15.40 8.27 9.40
CA GLU A 337 14.71 9.50 9.00
C GLU A 337 15.18 9.99 7.62
N ASP A 338 16.47 9.87 7.32
CA ASP A 338 17.03 10.21 6.01
C ASP A 338 16.47 9.31 4.89
N ALA A 339 16.28 8.02 5.17
CA ALA A 339 15.64 7.09 4.25
C ALA A 339 14.18 7.47 3.99
N LYS A 340 13.42 7.83 5.03
CA LYS A 340 12.03 8.31 4.87
C LYS A 340 11.95 9.58 4.02
N GLN A 341 12.86 10.53 4.24
CA GLN A 341 12.92 11.74 3.42
C GLN A 341 13.26 11.44 1.96
N LEU A 342 14.16 10.48 1.71
CA LEU A 342 14.51 10.04 0.36
C LEU A 342 13.31 9.40 -0.35
N LEU A 343 12.58 8.51 0.34
CA LEU A 343 11.35 7.88 -0.16
C LEU A 343 10.29 8.93 -0.55
N LEU A 344 10.10 9.97 0.26
CA LEU A 344 9.16 11.06 -0.01
C LEU A 344 9.58 11.98 -1.18
N ARG A 345 10.88 12.20 -1.37
CA ARG A 345 11.41 13.12 -2.40
C ARG A 345 11.47 12.49 -3.79
N TYR A 346 11.54 11.16 -3.87
CA TYR A 346 11.62 10.46 -5.14
C TYR A 346 10.24 10.43 -5.83
N ASN A 347 10.24 10.53 -7.17
CA ASN A 347 9.00 10.71 -7.94
C ASN A 347 8.25 9.40 -8.21
N TRP A 348 8.90 8.24 -8.02
CA TRP A 348 8.35 6.90 -8.26
C TRP A 348 7.69 6.73 -9.65
N PRO A 349 8.44 6.83 -10.76
CA PRO A 349 7.90 6.63 -12.11
C PRO A 349 7.22 5.27 -12.31
N GLY A 350 7.65 4.21 -11.62
CA GLY A 350 6.98 2.91 -11.61
C GLY A 350 5.97 2.72 -10.48
N ASN A 351 5.61 3.80 -9.78
CA ASN A 351 4.61 3.86 -8.72
C ASN A 351 4.82 2.79 -7.63
N VAL A 352 3.73 2.13 -7.20
CA VAL A 352 3.75 1.13 -6.11
C VAL A 352 4.58 -0.09 -6.50
N ARG A 353 4.61 -0.48 -7.78
CA ARG A 353 5.43 -1.61 -8.25
C ARG A 353 6.93 -1.36 -8.06
N GLU A 354 7.39 -0.15 -8.38
CA GLU A 354 8.79 0.25 -8.15
C GLU A 354 9.11 0.29 -6.66
N LEU A 355 8.21 0.85 -5.84
CA LEU A 355 8.36 0.90 -4.38
C LEU A 355 8.51 -0.52 -3.80
N ILE A 356 7.60 -1.44 -4.12
CA ILE A 356 7.64 -2.82 -3.63
C ILE A 356 8.96 -3.49 -4.01
N ASN A 357 9.39 -3.35 -5.26
CA ASN A 357 10.65 -3.94 -5.72
C ASN A 357 11.86 -3.38 -4.99
N GLN A 358 11.89 -2.07 -4.72
CA GLN A 358 12.97 -1.47 -3.94
C GLN A 358 12.97 -1.92 -2.49
N VAL A 359 11.81 -1.92 -1.84
CA VAL A 359 11.68 -2.37 -0.44
C VAL A 359 12.07 -3.85 -0.32
N LYS A 360 11.67 -4.69 -1.27
CA LYS A 360 12.08 -6.09 -1.35
C LYS A 360 13.59 -6.22 -1.46
N ARG A 361 14.23 -5.49 -2.39
CA ARG A 361 15.69 -5.51 -2.55
C ARG A 361 16.42 -5.06 -1.29
N VAL A 362 15.97 -3.96 -0.69
CA VAL A 362 16.51 -3.42 0.57
C VAL A 362 16.40 -4.45 1.69
N SER A 363 15.25 -5.13 1.83
CA SER A 363 15.05 -6.14 2.87
C SER A 363 15.98 -7.35 2.74
N LEU A 364 16.40 -7.68 1.51
CA LEU A 364 17.33 -8.80 1.22
C LEU A 364 18.80 -8.43 1.40
N LEU A 365 19.16 -7.16 1.22
CA LEU A 365 20.55 -6.68 1.27
C LEU A 365 20.93 -6.09 2.64
N ASN A 366 19.94 -5.77 3.48
CA ASN A 366 20.20 -5.14 4.77
C ASN A 366 20.38 -6.19 5.87
N ASP A 367 21.59 -6.23 6.43
CA ASP A 367 21.94 -7.08 7.57
C ASP A 367 21.67 -6.40 8.93
N SER A 368 21.20 -5.15 8.92
CA SER A 368 20.97 -4.35 10.12
C SER A 368 19.49 -4.10 10.41
N ASN A 369 19.17 -3.72 11.65
CA ASN A 369 17.78 -3.45 12.07
C ASN A 369 17.18 -2.20 11.41
N GLU A 370 18.03 -1.27 11.00
CA GLU A 370 17.65 0.02 10.44
C GLU A 370 18.06 0.12 8.97
N VAL A 371 17.12 0.47 8.10
CA VAL A 371 17.40 0.76 6.70
C VAL A 371 17.85 2.22 6.58
N SER A 372 19.13 2.42 6.26
CA SER A 372 19.68 3.72 5.89
C SER A 372 19.51 4.05 4.40
N LEU A 373 19.76 5.30 4.03
CA LEU A 373 19.66 5.80 2.65
C LEU A 373 20.53 5.04 1.64
N ASP A 374 21.67 4.48 2.08
CA ASP A 374 22.67 3.86 1.20
C ASP A 374 22.21 2.50 0.66
N HIS A 375 21.21 1.90 1.29
CA HIS A 375 20.61 0.65 0.84
C HIS A 375 19.69 0.83 -0.37
N PHE A 376 19.26 2.07 -0.66
CA PHE A 376 18.39 2.35 -1.79
C PHE A 376 19.18 2.56 -3.07
N ASP A 377 18.95 1.69 -4.06
CA ASP A 377 19.49 1.86 -5.42
C ASP A 377 18.55 2.72 -6.27
N LEU A 378 18.22 3.91 -5.77
CA LEU A 378 17.42 4.88 -6.51
C LEU A 378 18.37 5.75 -7.34
N PRO A 379 18.02 6.08 -8.60
CA PRO A 379 18.83 7.00 -9.39
C PRO A 379 18.90 8.30 -8.61
N LYS A 380 20.09 8.57 -8.05
CA LYS A 380 20.35 9.84 -7.39
C LYS A 380 20.05 10.86 -8.46
N LYS A 381 19.04 11.70 -8.27
CA LYS A 381 19.00 12.97 -8.98
C LYS A 381 20.30 13.64 -8.56
N THR A 382 21.34 13.45 -9.36
CA THR A 382 22.51 14.29 -9.34
C THR A 382 21.93 15.64 -9.72
N ASN A 383 21.41 16.35 -8.72
CA ASN A 383 21.29 17.78 -8.77
C ASN A 383 22.72 18.30 -8.79
N VAL A 384 23.44 18.02 -9.89
CA VAL A 384 24.33 19.02 -10.43
C VAL A 384 23.35 20.16 -10.67
N ARG A 385 23.33 21.13 -9.75
CA ARG A 385 22.80 22.45 -10.07
C ARG A 385 23.69 22.96 -11.20
N GLN A 386 23.46 22.50 -12.42
CA GLN A 386 24.05 23.09 -13.60
C GLN A 386 23.42 24.47 -13.64
N SER A 387 24.20 25.48 -13.24
CA SER A 387 23.82 26.87 -13.44
C SER A 387 23.42 27.07 -14.90
N LEU A 388 22.55 28.04 -15.20
CA LEU A 388 22.19 28.40 -16.59
C LEU A 388 23.43 28.60 -17.49
N ARG A 389 24.56 28.99 -16.88
CA ARG A 389 25.85 29.10 -17.55
C ARG A 389 26.37 27.74 -18.04
N THR A 390 26.30 26.69 -17.23
CA THR A 390 26.77 25.34 -17.59
C THR A 390 25.94 24.71 -18.71
N ILE A 391 24.61 24.90 -18.68
CA ILE A 391 23.72 24.41 -19.74
C ILE A 391 24.00 25.14 -21.07
N LYS A 392 24.20 26.46 -21.02
CA LYS A 392 24.60 27.24 -22.20
C LYS A 392 25.97 26.79 -22.72
N ASP A 393 26.93 26.57 -21.84
CA ASP A 393 28.29 26.16 -22.22
C ASP A 393 28.31 24.74 -22.82
N GLU A 394 27.46 23.81 -22.35
CA GLU A 394 27.30 22.47 -22.94
C GLU A 394 26.58 22.52 -24.30
N ALA A 395 25.46 23.23 -24.40
CA ALA A 395 24.74 23.39 -25.67
C ALA A 395 25.60 24.10 -26.73
N GLU A 396 26.40 25.10 -26.32
CA GLU A 396 27.37 25.77 -27.18
C GLU A 396 28.43 24.77 -27.66
N LYS A 397 29.01 23.98 -26.75
CA LYS A 397 30.00 22.95 -27.09
C LYS A 397 29.47 21.93 -28.09
N ASP A 398 28.26 21.42 -27.88
CA ASP A 398 27.67 20.40 -28.75
C ASP A 398 27.47 20.92 -30.17
N VAL A 399 26.96 22.14 -30.33
CA VAL A 399 26.81 22.78 -31.65
C VAL A 399 28.16 22.93 -32.37
N LEU A 400 29.22 23.30 -31.65
CA LEU A 400 30.55 23.42 -32.25
C LEU A 400 31.11 22.07 -32.71
N VAL A 401 30.89 21.00 -31.93
CA VAL A 401 31.32 19.65 -32.27
C VAL A 401 30.57 19.14 -33.50
N THR A 402 29.23 19.26 -33.53
CA THR A 402 28.42 18.82 -34.67
C THR A 402 28.80 19.56 -35.96
N MET A 403 29.08 20.87 -35.89
CA MET A 403 29.51 21.63 -37.06
C MET A 403 30.92 21.24 -37.53
N LEU A 404 31.84 20.95 -36.60
CA LEU A 404 33.16 20.45 -36.97
C LEU A 404 33.08 19.05 -37.62
N GLU A 405 32.21 18.18 -37.12
CA GLU A 405 31.98 16.85 -37.71
C GLU A 405 31.39 16.95 -39.12
N ALA A 406 30.37 17.80 -39.32
CA ALA A 406 29.74 18.02 -40.61
C ALA A 406 30.73 18.55 -41.68
N HIS A 407 31.68 19.39 -41.26
CA HIS A 407 32.69 19.98 -42.13
C HIS A 407 34.06 19.28 -42.08
N LYS A 408 34.13 18.04 -41.55
CA LYS A 408 35.36 17.22 -41.48
C LYS A 408 36.56 17.96 -40.87
N GLY A 409 36.32 18.75 -39.82
CA GLY A 409 37.35 19.52 -39.11
C GLY A 409 37.81 20.80 -39.79
N GLN A 410 37.18 21.22 -40.90
CA GLN A 410 37.52 22.49 -41.56
C GLN A 410 36.89 23.69 -40.83
N VAL A 411 37.66 24.30 -39.93
CA VAL A 411 37.22 25.42 -39.07
C VAL A 411 36.69 26.63 -39.87
N ALA A 412 37.28 26.93 -41.04
CA ALA A 412 36.86 28.06 -41.86
C ALA A 412 35.47 27.86 -42.50
N SER A 413 35.17 26.64 -42.95
CA SER A 413 33.89 26.27 -43.53
C SER A 413 32.81 26.19 -42.45
N ALA A 414 33.13 25.56 -41.31
CA ALA A 414 32.23 25.47 -40.16
C ALA A 414 31.87 26.86 -39.57
N ALA A 415 32.84 27.80 -39.52
CA ALA A 415 32.58 29.16 -39.06
C ALA A 415 31.59 29.91 -39.97
N LYS A 416 31.70 29.71 -41.29
CA LYS A 416 30.85 30.35 -42.29
C LYS A 416 29.41 29.85 -42.19
N ASP A 417 29.23 28.55 -42.02
CA ASP A 417 27.90 27.92 -41.90
C ASP A 417 27.24 28.23 -40.55
N LEU A 418 28.03 28.40 -39.48
CA LEU A 418 27.57 28.88 -38.18
C LEU A 418 27.32 30.41 -38.17
N GLY A 419 27.67 31.14 -39.24
CA GLY A 419 27.46 32.58 -39.35
C GLY A 419 28.38 33.46 -38.49
N VAL A 420 29.55 32.94 -38.08
CA VAL A 420 30.52 33.63 -37.22
C VAL A 420 31.86 33.85 -37.92
N SER A 421 32.65 34.83 -37.44
CA SER A 421 33.99 35.03 -37.95
C SER A 421 34.93 33.88 -37.57
N ARG A 422 35.94 33.60 -38.41
CA ARG A 422 36.97 32.59 -38.12
C ARG A 422 37.66 32.82 -36.76
N ALA A 423 37.92 34.07 -36.40
CA ALA A 423 38.52 34.42 -35.10
C ALA A 423 37.58 34.10 -33.93
N THR A 424 36.28 34.38 -34.08
CA THR A 424 35.26 34.03 -33.08
C THR A 424 35.17 32.52 -32.90
N MET A 425 35.19 31.76 -34.00
CA MET A 425 35.16 30.30 -34.01
C MET A 425 36.34 29.72 -33.20
N TYR A 426 37.58 30.16 -33.44
CA TYR A 426 38.74 29.72 -32.64
C TYR A 426 38.62 30.12 -31.15
N ARG A 427 38.09 31.31 -30.86
CA ARG A 427 37.87 31.73 -29.46
C ARG A 427 36.90 30.81 -28.73
N LEU A 428 35.84 30.37 -29.40
CA LEU A 428 34.86 29.44 -28.85
C LEU A 428 35.44 28.03 -28.68
N LEU A 429 36.21 27.55 -29.65
CA LEU A 429 36.86 26.23 -29.54
C LEU A 429 37.89 26.18 -28.40
N ASN A 430 38.64 27.27 -28.19
CA ASN A 430 39.58 27.38 -27.07
C ASN A 430 38.85 27.52 -25.74
N LYS A 431 37.75 28.28 -25.68
CA LYS A 431 36.90 28.40 -24.47
C LYS A 431 36.41 27.02 -23.99
N HIS A 432 36.09 26.12 -24.93
CA HIS A 432 35.59 24.77 -24.64
C HIS A 432 36.65 23.66 -24.73
N ASN A 433 37.94 24.00 -24.86
CA ASN A 433 39.07 23.08 -24.99
C ASN A 433 38.90 22.00 -26.08
N ILE A 434 38.30 22.36 -27.22
CA ILE A 434 38.04 21.43 -28.34
C ILE A 434 39.28 21.28 -29.24
N ILE A 435 40.16 22.28 -29.28
CA ILE A 435 41.43 22.22 -30.02
C ILE A 435 42.58 22.17 -28.99
N PRO A 436 43.56 21.25 -29.12
CA PRO A 436 44.76 21.26 -28.28
C PRO A 436 45.68 22.43 -28.62
N ASP A 437 46.36 23.00 -27.62
CA ASP A 437 47.32 24.09 -27.81
C ASP A 437 48.34 23.75 -28.91
N VAL A 438 48.46 24.63 -29.90
CA VAL A 438 49.35 24.46 -31.05
C VAL A 438 50.80 24.43 -30.58
N ARG A 439 51.41 23.23 -30.51
CA ARG A 439 52.87 23.10 -30.48
C ARG A 439 53.41 23.42 -31.87
N TYR A 440 54.17 24.51 -31.98
CA TYR A 440 54.97 24.80 -33.17
C TYR A 440 56.02 23.70 -33.37
N CYS A 441 55.78 22.74 -34.27
CA CYS A 441 56.84 21.93 -34.84
C CYS A 441 57.54 22.77 -35.91
N ASN A 442 58.60 23.50 -35.52
CA ASN A 442 59.49 24.12 -36.48
C ASN A 442 60.18 23.03 -37.30
N GLY A 443 60.05 23.11 -38.63
CA GLY A 443 60.92 22.39 -39.54
C GLY A 443 62.36 22.87 -39.38
N GLY A 444 63.28 21.92 -39.18
CA GLY A 444 64.70 22.11 -39.30
C GLY A 444 65.26 21.09 -40.28
N TYR A 445 65.35 21.47 -41.55
CA TYR A 445 66.45 21.02 -42.39
C TYR A 445 67.67 21.85 -41.98
N ALA A 446 68.71 21.20 -41.45
CA ALA A 446 70.08 21.69 -41.47
C ALA A 446 70.99 20.47 -41.67
N ALA A 447 71.96 20.64 -42.55
CA ALA A 447 72.91 19.64 -43.04
C ALA A 447 73.67 18.91 -41.92
N ASP A 448 73.90 17.61 -42.11
CA ASP A 448 75.18 17.06 -42.59
C ASP A 448 74.96 15.76 -43.36
#